data_AF-A0A924HIK0-F1
#
_entry.id   AF-A0A924HIK0-F1
#
_cell.length_a   1.000
_cell.length_b   1.000
_cell.length_c   1.000
_cell.angle_alpha   90.00
_cell.angle_beta   90.00
_cell.angle_gamma   90.00
#
_symmetry.space_group_name_H-M   'P 1'
#
loop_
_entity.id
_entity.type
_entity.pdbx_description
1 polymer ?
#
loop_
_entity_poly.entity_id
_entity_poly.type
_entity_poly.pdbx_seq_one_letter_code
_entity_poly.pdbx_strand_id
1 'polypeptide(L)'
;VVSRLNFSSEIDLAKYALEGIGKNFGKDIFKPYKTRQQDLNNRVAQGLVTDFTYLNFKTAYLLNPKYNLRIELEVTHRNEKNLTFNNTTNWITIGLRSSFRNIYYDF
;
A
#
# COMPACT_ATOMS: atom_id res chain seq x y z
N VAL A 1 8.50 1.22 33.86
CA VAL A 1 7.80 0.04 33.30
C VAL A 1 7.77 0.19 31.79
N VAL A 2 8.34 -0.74 31.03
CA VAL A 2 8.38 -0.66 29.55
C VAL A 2 7.04 -1.14 28.98
N SER A 3 6.40 -0.35 28.12
CA SER A 3 5.16 -0.76 27.44
C SER A 3 5.45 -1.93 26.48
N ARG A 4 4.64 -2.98 26.58
CA ARG A 4 4.73 -4.18 25.72
C ARG A 4 3.75 -4.12 24.54
N LEU A 5 2.83 -3.17 24.54
CA LEU A 5 1.83 -2.99 23.49
C LEU A 5 2.30 -1.92 22.52
N ASN A 6 2.21 -2.23 21.22
CA ASN A 6 2.50 -1.30 20.13
C ASN A 6 1.25 -1.19 19.25
N PHE A 7 0.98 0.02 18.81
CA PHE A 7 -0.09 0.32 17.86
C PHE A 7 0.48 1.15 16.72
N SER A 8 0.07 0.85 15.50
CA SER A 8 0.41 1.63 14.31
C SER A 8 -0.79 1.68 13.37
N SER A 9 -1.00 2.82 12.74
CA SER A 9 -2.02 3.00 11.71
C SER A 9 -1.43 3.75 10.53
N GLU A 10 -1.86 3.40 9.33
CA GLU A 10 -1.44 4.01 8.07
C GLU A 10 -2.69 4.31 7.22
N ILE A 11 -2.68 5.49 6.60
CA ILE A 11 -3.78 5.98 5.78
C ILE A 11 -3.19 6.62 4.53
N ASP A 12 -3.49 6.05 3.36
CA ASP A 12 -3.12 6.63 2.08
C ASP A 12 -4.35 7.01 1.28
N LEU A 13 -4.36 8.25 0.79
CA LEU A 13 -5.34 8.77 -0.14
C LEU A 13 -4.62 9.22 -1.40
N ALA A 14 -4.98 8.65 -2.53
CA ALA A 14 -4.38 9.00 -3.81
C ALA A 14 -5.44 9.09 -4.92
N LYS A 15 -5.14 9.92 -5.92
CA LYS A 15 -5.92 10.00 -7.16
C LYS A 15 -4.94 9.85 -8.32
N TYR A 16 -5.20 8.89 -9.19
CA TYR A 16 -4.39 8.64 -10.38
C TYR A 16 -5.30 8.28 -11.56
N ALA A 17 -4.74 8.08 -12.75
CA ALA A 17 -5.50 7.55 -13.88
C ALA A 17 -5.03 6.17 -14.28
N LEU A 18 -5.99 5.31 -14.57
CA LEU A 18 -5.77 4.05 -15.25
C LEU A 18 -5.93 4.23 -16.75
N GLU A 19 -5.30 3.32 -17.49
CA GLU A 19 -5.38 3.30 -18.94
C GLU A 19 -6.62 2.51 -19.36
N GLY A 20 -7.44 3.10 -20.23
CA GLY A 20 -8.53 2.39 -20.89
C GLY A 20 -8.03 1.41 -21.94
N ILE A 21 -8.94 0.59 -22.47
CA ILE A 21 -8.63 -0.37 -23.54
C ILE A 21 -8.02 0.35 -24.73
N GLY A 22 -6.87 -0.13 -25.21
CA GLY A 22 -6.15 0.43 -26.35
C GLY A 22 -5.45 1.77 -26.09
N LYS A 23 -5.47 2.29 -24.85
CA LYS A 23 -4.76 3.53 -24.49
C LYS A 23 -3.42 3.22 -23.82
N ASN A 24 -2.42 4.05 -24.10
CA ASN A 24 -1.12 4.02 -23.46
C ASN A 24 -0.72 5.46 -23.09
N PHE A 25 -0.89 5.79 -21.81
CA PHE A 25 -0.49 7.08 -21.22
C PHE A 25 0.82 6.94 -20.43
N GLY A 26 1.50 5.78 -20.53
CA GLY A 26 2.76 5.49 -19.86
C GLY A 26 2.63 4.96 -18.44
N LYS A 27 1.42 4.58 -17.98
CA LYS A 27 1.25 3.94 -16.66
C LYS A 27 1.72 2.50 -16.66
N ASP A 28 1.47 1.77 -17.74
CA ASP A 28 1.91 0.38 -17.89
C ASP A 28 3.33 0.33 -18.50
N ILE A 29 4.31 -0.04 -17.66
CA ILE A 29 5.72 -0.13 -18.05
C ILE A 29 6.00 -1.27 -19.05
N PHE A 30 5.05 -2.21 -19.22
CA PHE A 30 5.21 -3.32 -20.15
C PHE A 30 4.71 -2.99 -21.57
N LYS A 31 4.08 -1.83 -21.79
CA LYS A 31 3.63 -1.40 -23.12
C LYS A 31 4.79 -0.79 -23.94
N PRO A 32 4.89 -1.09 -25.26
CA PRO A 32 5.91 -0.49 -26.11
C PRO A 32 5.78 1.03 -26.20
N TYR A 33 6.92 1.74 -26.25
CA TYR A 33 6.94 3.20 -26.40
C TYR A 33 6.22 3.71 -27.67
N LYS A 34 6.15 2.89 -28.72
CA LYS A 34 5.51 3.24 -30.00
C LYS A 34 3.98 3.32 -29.94
N THR A 35 3.34 2.79 -28.90
CA THR A 35 1.87 2.79 -28.77
C THR A 35 1.34 3.93 -27.92
N ARG A 36 2.20 4.85 -27.49
CA ARG A 36 1.83 6.01 -26.67
C ARG A 36 0.76 6.86 -27.35
N GLN A 37 -0.18 7.36 -26.55
CA GLN A 37 -1.35 8.10 -27.04
C GLN A 37 -0.98 9.49 -27.59
N GLN A 38 0.02 10.15 -26.99
CA GLN A 38 0.46 11.49 -27.39
C GLN A 38 1.90 11.74 -26.94
N ASP A 39 2.64 12.52 -27.73
CA ASP A 39 4.03 12.90 -27.42
C ASP A 39 4.12 14.05 -26.40
N LEU A 40 3.21 15.02 -26.50
CA LEU A 40 3.24 16.27 -25.72
C LEU A 40 1.87 16.54 -25.08
N ASN A 41 1.82 17.53 -24.17
CA ASN A 41 0.60 17.96 -23.47
C ASN A 41 -0.05 16.89 -22.57
N ASN A 42 0.76 15.95 -22.08
CA ASN A 42 0.33 15.00 -21.08
C ASN A 42 -0.02 15.70 -19.75
N ARG A 43 -1.13 15.32 -19.13
CA ARG A 43 -1.60 15.85 -17.84
C ARG A 43 -1.69 14.74 -16.80
N VAL A 44 -1.51 15.10 -15.54
CA VAL A 44 -1.70 14.17 -14.42
C VAL A 44 -3.15 13.69 -14.38
N ALA A 45 -3.34 12.41 -14.08
CA ALA A 45 -4.64 11.75 -14.07
C ALA A 45 -5.42 11.82 -15.41
N GLN A 46 -4.71 11.89 -16.54
CA GLN A 46 -5.31 11.70 -17.86
C GLN A 46 -5.64 10.22 -18.10
N GLY A 47 -6.89 9.93 -18.45
CA GLY A 47 -7.39 8.56 -18.60
C GLY A 47 -8.58 8.31 -17.68
N LEU A 48 -8.70 7.08 -17.19
CA LEU A 48 -9.76 6.69 -16.27
C LEU A 48 -9.37 7.08 -14.84
N VAL A 49 -9.81 8.27 -14.42
CA VAL A 49 -9.55 8.80 -13.08
C VAL A 49 -10.05 7.81 -12.04
N THR A 50 -9.13 7.41 -11.16
CA THR A 50 -9.30 6.39 -10.15
C THR A 50 -8.90 6.95 -8.80
N ASP A 51 -9.83 6.86 -7.86
CA ASP A 51 -9.65 7.19 -6.47
C ASP A 51 -9.16 5.95 -5.73
N PHE A 52 -8.11 6.12 -4.94
CA PHE A 52 -7.47 5.07 -4.17
C PHE A 52 -7.44 5.46 -2.69
N THR A 53 -7.94 4.55 -1.86
CA THR A 53 -7.94 4.68 -0.41
C THR A 53 -7.35 3.42 0.19
N TYR A 54 -6.36 3.57 1.06
CA TYR A 54 -5.77 2.50 1.83
C TYR A 54 -5.80 2.86 3.32
N LEU A 55 -6.31 1.95 4.14
CA LEU A 55 -6.37 2.06 5.59
C LEU A 55 -5.77 0.78 6.18
N ASN A 56 -4.76 0.93 7.03
CA ASN A 56 -4.16 -0.17 7.76
C ASN A 56 -4.15 0.15 9.25
N PHE A 57 -4.59 -0.82 10.04
CA PHE A 57 -4.53 -0.77 11.49
C PHE A 57 -3.81 -2.00 11.99
N LYS A 58 -2.81 -1.78 12.85
CA LYS A 58 -1.98 -2.85 13.37
C LYS A 58 -1.77 -2.67 14.86
N THR A 59 -1.96 -3.76 15.58
CA THR A 59 -1.64 -3.88 17.00
C THR A 59 -0.68 -5.05 17.20
N ALA A 60 0.29 -4.88 18.09
CA ALA A 60 1.27 -5.89 18.39
C ALA A 60 1.59 -5.94 19.87
N TYR A 61 1.67 -7.14 20.43
CA TYR A 61 2.05 -7.37 21.82
C TYR A 61 3.38 -8.11 21.92
N LEU A 62 4.31 -7.56 22.70
CA LEU A 62 5.63 -8.11 22.95
C LEU A 62 5.56 -9.25 23.98
N LEU A 63 5.56 -10.48 23.47
CA LEU A 63 5.59 -11.72 24.24
C LEU A 63 6.94 -11.91 24.95
N ASN A 64 8.05 -11.85 24.20
CA ASN A 64 9.39 -12.05 24.74
C ASN A 64 10.35 -10.93 24.33
N PRO A 65 10.75 -10.03 25.27
CA PRO A 65 11.69 -8.95 24.99
C PRO A 65 13.07 -9.42 24.52
N LYS A 66 13.55 -10.60 24.96
CA LYS A 66 14.89 -11.12 24.62
C LYS A 66 15.06 -11.39 23.12
N TYR A 67 14.00 -11.83 22.45
CA TYR A 67 13.99 -12.13 21.01
C TYR A 67 13.09 -11.18 20.20
N ASN A 68 12.67 -10.08 20.84
CA ASN A 68 11.65 -9.17 20.33
C ASN A 68 10.44 -9.92 19.72
N LEU A 69 10.02 -11.01 20.37
CA LEU A 69 8.93 -11.88 19.88
C LEU A 69 7.61 -11.18 20.13
N ARG A 70 6.86 -10.93 19.07
CA ARG A 70 5.59 -10.21 19.06
C ARG A 70 4.52 -11.06 18.41
N ILE A 71 3.31 -10.99 18.95
CA ILE A 71 2.09 -11.38 18.25
C ILE A 71 1.47 -10.12 17.66
N GLU A 72 1.08 -10.19 16.40
CA GLU A 72 0.56 -9.07 15.62
C GLU A 72 -0.82 -9.41 15.08
N LEU A 73 -1.74 -8.45 15.16
CA LEU A 73 -3.03 -8.45 14.49
C LEU A 73 -3.08 -7.20 13.62
N GLU A 74 -3.43 -7.39 12.36
CA GLU A 74 -3.44 -6.33 11.36
C GLU A 74 -4.73 -6.42 10.53
N VAL A 75 -5.39 -5.29 10.34
CA VAL A 75 -6.60 -5.15 9.53
C VAL A 75 -6.31 -4.12 8.45
N THR A 76 -6.49 -4.53 7.20
CA THR A 76 -6.25 -3.69 6.02
C THR A 76 -7.52 -3.56 5.22
N HIS A 77 -7.87 -2.32 4.87
CA HIS A 77 -8.92 -1.97 3.93
C HIS A 77 -8.31 -1.21 2.76
N ARG A 78 -8.46 -1.74 1.55
CA ARG A 78 -8.01 -1.12 0.31
C ARG A 78 -9.20 -0.96 -0.62
N ASN A 79 -9.43 0.26 -1.11
CA ASN A 79 -10.46 0.56 -2.10
C ASN A 79 -9.84 1.29 -3.29
N GLU A 80 -10.23 0.85 -4.49
CA GLU A 80 -9.85 1.45 -5.76
C GLU A 80 -11.11 1.59 -6.62
N LYS A 81 -11.52 2.83 -6.86
CA LYS A 81 -12.80 3.14 -7.50
C LYS A 81 -12.62 4.11 -8.65
N ASN A 82 -13.31 3.82 -9.75
CA ASN A 82 -13.48 4.75 -10.87
C ASN A 82 -14.87 4.60 -11.48
N LEU A 83 -15.08 5.22 -12.65
CA LEU A 83 -16.36 5.18 -13.37
C LEU A 83 -16.75 3.79 -13.90
N THR A 84 -15.79 2.87 -14.02
CA THR A 84 -16.00 1.55 -14.65
C THR A 84 -16.00 0.41 -13.63
N PHE A 85 -15.25 0.54 -12.54
CA PHE A 85 -15.16 -0.48 -11.51
C PHE A 85 -15.02 0.10 -10.11
N ASN A 86 -15.36 -0.73 -9.13
CA ASN A 86 -15.09 -0.51 -7.72
C ASN A 86 -14.50 -1.79 -7.13
N ASN A 87 -13.19 -1.79 -6.91
CA ASN A 87 -12.46 -2.92 -6.37
C ASN A 87 -12.13 -2.67 -4.90
N THR A 88 -12.65 -3.53 -4.02
CA THR A 88 -12.44 -3.42 -2.58
C THR A 88 -11.82 -4.70 -2.08
N THR A 89 -10.76 -4.57 -1.28
CA THR A 89 -10.04 -5.68 -0.67
C THR A 89 -9.92 -5.43 0.83
N ASN A 90 -10.37 -6.40 1.62
CA ASN A 90 -10.26 -6.39 3.08
C ASN A 90 -9.43 -7.58 3.51
N TRP A 91 -8.39 -7.36 4.30
CA TRP A 91 -7.57 -8.41 4.87
C TRP A 91 -7.51 -8.30 6.38
N ILE A 92 -7.55 -9.46 7.03
CA ILE A 92 -7.24 -9.61 8.45
C ILE A 92 -6.06 -10.57 8.51
N THR A 93 -4.97 -10.11 9.10
CA THR A 93 -3.71 -10.84 9.19
C THR A 93 -3.35 -11.02 10.66
N ILE A 94 -3.03 -12.26 11.03
CA ILE A 94 -2.51 -12.60 12.35
C ILE A 94 -1.15 -13.24 12.14
N GLY A 95 -0.15 -12.80 12.91
CA GLY A 95 1.22 -13.28 12.72
C GLY A 95 2.05 -13.25 14.00
N LEU A 96 3.12 -14.05 13.99
CA LEU A 96 4.19 -13.99 14.97
C LEU A 96 5.43 -13.39 14.30
N ARG A 97 6.03 -12.37 14.92
CA ARG A 97 7.23 -11.70 14.44
C ARG A 97 8.31 -11.78 15.51
N SER A 98 9.51 -12.23 15.17
CA SER A 98 10.67 -12.20 16.05
C SER A 98 11.82 -11.52 15.34
N SER A 99 12.55 -10.64 16.04
CA SER A 99 13.80 -10.08 15.53
C SER A 99 14.95 -10.60 16.36
N PHE A 100 15.82 -11.38 15.73
CA PHE A 100 16.99 -11.97 16.37
C PHE A 100 18.19 -11.01 16.42
N ARG A 101 18.08 -9.81 15.86
CA ARG A 101 19.18 -8.85 15.76
C ARG A 101 18.77 -7.47 16.25
N ASN A 102 19.61 -6.91 17.12
CA ASN A 102 19.58 -5.50 17.47
C ASN A 102 20.59 -4.81 16.54
N ILE A 103 20.14 -4.28 15.41
CA ILE A 103 21.02 -3.55 14.49
C ILE A 103 21.13 -2.13 15.02
N TYR A 104 22.20 -1.87 15.76
CA TYR A 104 22.59 -0.52 16.14
C TYR A 104 23.20 0.16 14.91
N TYR A 105 22.53 1.18 14.41
CA TYR A 105 23.12 2.14 13.47
C TYR A 105 23.72 3.25 14.31
N ASP A 106 24.93 3.03 14.82
CA ASP A 106 25.77 4.10 15.37
C ASP A 106 26.88 4.35 14.34
N PHE A 107 26.82 5.53 13.72
CA PHE A 107 27.89 6.16 12.95
C PHE A 107 27.82 7.67 13.16
#